data_AF-A0A7K2D744-F1
#
_entry.id   AF-A0A7K2D744-F1
#
_cell.length_a   1.000
_cell.length_b   1.000
_cell.length_c   1.000
_cell.angle_alpha   90.00
_cell.angle_beta   90.00
_cell.angle_gamma   90.00
#
_symmetry.space_group_name_H-M   'P 1'
#
loop_
_entity.id
_entity.type
_entity.pdbx_description
1 polymer ?
#
loop_
_entity_poly.entity_id
_entity_poly.type
_entity_poly.pdbx_seq_one_letter_code
_entity_poly.pdbx_strand_id
1 'polypeptide(L)'
;MLDADRTVATVVAFNHPAPAPLGSSVLRVDVDGQDVAVIGSPADPDALASMAPFDFFADIGGTDTFVLIGQHGASGVEPGTPEFAALMAHESFHRYQFDNWSPDDRVQDIDGYDFSAANLELVLLENRILIAAYEAGTVSEIEHFARQFAAVRRARHERDSRTSLDELQERTEGSARYLEHLIGDSLGNVYTARNHTRELVFYDDSLDRGATANAGGIRSFFGFGRFYSSGASLLSLLDRLGVSVTDIASGLQDGSTPAELLAQRVGPVDKSQSVSVILTEHDPDGELAAGAANLAGLALEEGSTDLGTNAPAGTFGVSDDQIACLIERGVDINADNITVPDDVARTCFNDPDAGG
;
A
#
# COMPACT_ATOMS: atom_id res chain seq x y z
N MET A 1 -11.76 -17.11 -2.95
CA MET A 1 -12.84 -17.95 -3.49
C MET A 1 -14.15 -17.24 -3.15
N LEU A 2 -14.92 -16.82 -4.15
CA LEU A 2 -16.18 -16.10 -3.95
C LEU A 2 -17.11 -16.94 -3.07
N ASP A 3 -17.65 -16.35 -2.01
CA ASP A 3 -18.62 -17.03 -1.16
C ASP A 3 -19.86 -17.39 -1.99
N ALA A 4 -20.40 -18.58 -1.77
CA ALA A 4 -21.42 -19.18 -2.64
C ALA A 4 -22.73 -18.37 -2.68
N ASP A 5 -22.90 -17.42 -1.75
CA ASP A 5 -24.14 -16.67 -1.56
C ASP A 5 -24.24 -15.36 -2.34
N ARG A 6 -23.19 -14.88 -3.05
CA ARG A 6 -23.25 -13.71 -3.96
C ARG A 6 -23.97 -12.47 -3.41
N THR A 7 -24.08 -12.29 -2.09
CA THR A 7 -24.80 -11.16 -1.53
C THR A 7 -23.91 -9.93 -1.57
N VAL A 8 -24.09 -9.07 -2.57
CA VAL A 8 -23.62 -7.68 -2.54
C VAL A 8 -24.29 -7.01 -1.33
N ALA A 9 -23.52 -6.80 -0.25
CA ALA A 9 -24.07 -6.35 1.02
C ALA A 9 -24.33 -4.84 1.03
N THR A 10 -23.42 -4.07 0.42
CA THR A 10 -23.52 -2.61 0.32
C THR A 10 -22.82 -2.13 -0.95
N VAL A 11 -23.47 -1.24 -1.70
CA VAL A 11 -22.85 -0.50 -2.80
C VAL A 11 -22.75 0.95 -2.39
N VAL A 12 -21.58 1.55 -2.52
CA VAL A 12 -21.49 3.01 -2.40
C VAL A 12 -21.29 3.59 -3.77
N ALA A 13 -22.25 4.41 -4.19
CA ALA A 13 -22.27 5.08 -5.48
C ALA A 13 -21.97 6.57 -5.34
N PHE A 14 -21.05 7.06 -6.17
CA PHE A 14 -20.69 8.48 -6.24
C PHE A 14 -21.06 9.06 -7.60
N ASN A 15 -21.37 10.37 -7.63
CA ASN A 15 -21.66 11.14 -8.85
C ASN A 15 -22.89 10.69 -9.66
N HIS A 16 -23.84 9.97 -9.04
CA HIS A 16 -25.06 9.56 -9.74
C HIS A 16 -26.18 10.61 -9.60
N PRO A 17 -26.69 11.21 -10.69
CA PRO A 17 -27.61 12.35 -10.65
C PRO A 17 -29.00 12.02 -10.09
N ALA A 18 -29.37 10.75 -10.07
CA ALA A 18 -30.63 10.28 -9.50
C ALA A 18 -30.44 8.92 -8.80
N PRO A 19 -30.24 8.82 -7.48
CA PRO A 19 -29.91 7.54 -6.85
C PRO A 19 -31.10 6.59 -6.62
N ALA A 20 -32.34 7.06 -6.83
CA ALA A 20 -33.54 6.24 -6.65
C ALA A 20 -33.63 4.97 -7.56
N PRO A 21 -33.13 4.97 -8.82
CA PRO A 21 -33.02 3.76 -9.65
C PRO A 21 -31.87 2.84 -9.23
N LEU A 22 -30.97 3.28 -8.34
CA LEU A 22 -29.79 2.50 -7.95
C LEU A 22 -30.13 1.34 -7.02
N GLY A 23 -31.28 1.38 -6.34
CA GLY A 23 -31.68 0.35 -5.38
C GLY A 23 -32.60 0.87 -4.27
N SER A 24 -32.89 0.01 -3.30
CA SER A 24 -33.56 0.41 -2.05
C SER A 24 -32.55 0.74 -0.94
N SER A 25 -32.99 1.53 0.05
CA SER A 25 -32.18 1.96 1.20
C SER A 25 -31.01 2.87 0.84
N VAL A 26 -31.30 3.96 0.13
CA VAL A 26 -30.33 5.01 -0.23
C VAL A 26 -30.13 5.98 0.95
N LEU A 27 -28.96 5.98 1.57
CA LEU A 27 -28.53 7.08 2.43
C LEU A 27 -27.80 8.12 1.59
N ARG A 28 -28.29 9.37 1.61
CA ARG A 28 -27.57 10.50 1.02
C ARG A 28 -26.73 11.19 2.08
N VAL A 29 -25.45 11.37 1.78
CA VAL A 29 -24.55 12.20 2.56
C VAL A 29 -24.07 13.33 1.67
N ASP A 30 -24.26 14.56 2.12
CA ASP A 30 -23.63 15.73 1.52
C ASP A 30 -22.22 15.86 2.13
N VAL A 31 -21.20 15.70 1.29
CA VAL A 31 -19.80 15.89 1.67
C VAL A 31 -19.26 17.06 0.85
N ASP A 32 -19.18 18.24 1.47
CA ASP A 32 -18.70 19.49 0.86
C ASP A 32 -19.39 19.85 -0.48
N GLY A 33 -20.70 19.62 -0.58
CA GLY A 33 -21.51 19.91 -1.76
C GLY A 33 -21.57 18.77 -2.78
N GLN A 34 -21.01 17.59 -2.46
CA GLN A 34 -21.14 16.39 -3.25
C GLN A 34 -22.15 15.41 -2.64
N ASP A 35 -23.07 14.93 -3.48
CA ASP A 35 -24.06 13.92 -3.12
C ASP A 35 -23.45 12.51 -3.22
N VAL A 36 -23.31 11.85 -2.07
CA VAL A 36 -22.89 10.44 -1.97
C VAL A 36 -24.11 9.58 -1.67
N ALA A 37 -24.29 8.47 -2.41
CA ALA A 37 -25.39 7.53 -2.21
C ALA A 37 -24.87 6.18 -1.72
N VAL A 38 -25.19 5.80 -0.48
CA VAL A 38 -24.96 4.44 0.02
C VAL A 38 -26.22 3.62 -0.24
N ILE A 39 -26.10 2.53 -0.98
CA ILE A 39 -27.21 1.68 -1.43
C ILE A 39 -27.08 0.31 -0.75
N GLY A 40 -27.96 0.04 0.21
CA GLY A 40 -27.98 -1.25 0.91
C GLY A 40 -28.63 -2.40 0.12
N SER A 41 -29.27 -2.12 -1.01
CA SER A 41 -29.87 -3.15 -1.87
C SER A 41 -29.91 -2.68 -3.31
N PRO A 42 -28.85 -2.93 -4.10
CA PRO A 42 -28.77 -2.40 -5.45
C PRO A 42 -29.87 -2.97 -6.37
N ALA A 43 -30.29 -2.18 -7.35
CA ALA A 43 -31.35 -2.55 -8.30
C ALA A 43 -30.91 -3.64 -9.29
N ASP A 44 -29.60 -3.75 -9.54
CA ASP A 44 -29.01 -4.79 -10.38
C ASP A 44 -27.83 -5.47 -9.64
N PRO A 45 -28.13 -6.33 -8.64
CA PRO A 45 -27.10 -7.01 -7.86
C PRO A 45 -26.27 -7.98 -8.71
N ASP A 46 -26.83 -8.52 -9.81
CA ASP A 46 -26.13 -9.46 -10.69
C ASP A 46 -25.07 -8.75 -11.55
N ALA A 47 -25.38 -7.57 -12.09
CA ALA A 47 -24.40 -6.76 -12.80
C ALA A 47 -23.22 -6.40 -11.90
N LEU A 48 -23.49 -5.97 -10.66
CA LEU A 48 -22.46 -5.65 -9.67
C LEU A 48 -21.67 -6.89 -9.25
N ALA A 49 -22.34 -8.02 -9.01
CA ALA A 49 -21.67 -9.29 -8.67
C ALA A 49 -20.79 -9.84 -9.81
N SER A 50 -20.98 -9.36 -11.05
CA SER A 50 -20.18 -9.73 -12.21
C SER A 50 -18.99 -8.80 -12.48
N MET A 51 -18.90 -7.69 -11.75
CA MET A 51 -17.75 -6.78 -11.83
C MET A 51 -16.49 -7.49 -11.36
N ALA A 52 -15.38 -7.26 -12.04
CA ALA A 52 -14.10 -7.77 -11.56
C ALA A 52 -13.76 -7.09 -10.23
N PRO A 53 -13.00 -7.77 -9.34
CA PRO A 53 -12.32 -7.07 -8.25
C PRO A 53 -11.58 -5.85 -8.82
N PHE A 54 -11.72 -4.69 -8.17
CA PHE A 54 -11.13 -3.43 -8.59
C PHE A 54 -11.70 -2.81 -9.89
N ASP A 55 -12.79 -3.36 -10.45
CA ASP A 55 -13.68 -2.57 -11.31
C ASP A 55 -14.53 -1.68 -10.41
N PHE A 56 -14.22 -0.38 -10.42
CA PHE A 56 -14.95 0.59 -9.61
C PHE A 56 -15.98 1.38 -10.40
N PHE A 57 -16.26 1.02 -11.64
CA PHE A 57 -17.18 1.75 -12.50
C PHE A 57 -18.16 0.83 -13.18
N ALA A 58 -19.44 1.12 -13.04
CA ALA A 58 -20.52 0.41 -13.72
C ALA A 58 -21.48 1.41 -14.36
N ASP A 59 -21.97 1.07 -15.55
CA ASP A 59 -23.14 1.75 -16.11
C ASP A 59 -24.37 1.33 -15.30
N ILE A 60 -24.86 2.23 -14.44
CA ILE A 60 -26.09 2.02 -13.68
C ILE A 60 -27.12 3.03 -14.16
N GLY A 61 -28.19 2.53 -14.78
CA GLY A 61 -29.27 3.37 -15.28
C GLY A 61 -28.86 4.37 -16.37
N GLY A 62 -27.83 4.07 -17.17
CA GLY A 62 -27.31 4.93 -18.23
C GLY A 62 -26.28 5.96 -17.76
N THR A 63 -25.76 5.81 -16.54
CA THR A 63 -24.76 6.69 -15.94
C THR A 63 -23.53 5.88 -15.56
N ASP A 64 -22.36 6.28 -16.06
CA ASP A 64 -21.06 5.77 -15.62
C ASP A 64 -20.85 6.16 -14.15
N THR A 65 -20.99 5.17 -13.26
CA THR A 65 -21.11 5.38 -11.82
C THR A 65 -19.96 4.72 -11.12
N PHE A 66 -19.24 5.50 -10.30
CA PHE A 66 -18.28 4.92 -9.39
C PHE A 66 -19.04 4.05 -8.39
N VAL A 67 -18.69 2.78 -8.28
CA VAL A 67 -19.21 1.84 -7.30
C VAL A 67 -18.08 1.17 -6.54
N LEU A 68 -18.17 1.22 -5.21
CA LEU A 68 -17.41 0.30 -4.37
C LEU A 68 -18.35 -0.79 -3.87
N ILE A 69 -18.03 -2.03 -4.21
CA ILE A 69 -18.78 -3.19 -3.76
C ILE A 69 -18.18 -3.63 -2.43
N GLY A 70 -18.84 -3.26 -1.34
CA GLY A 70 -18.54 -3.80 -0.02
C GLY A 70 -19.00 -5.26 0.03
N GLN A 71 -18.07 -6.20 -0.02
CA GLN A 71 -18.35 -7.59 0.33
C GLN A 71 -18.28 -7.71 1.85
N HIS A 72 -19.36 -8.17 2.48
CA HIS A 72 -19.34 -8.45 3.91
C HIS A 72 -18.22 -9.48 4.19
N GLY A 73 -17.23 -9.08 4.98
CA GLY A 73 -16.12 -9.94 5.40
C GLY A 73 -14.93 -10.06 4.44
N ALA A 74 -14.97 -9.50 3.22
CA ALA A 74 -13.89 -9.69 2.23
C ALA A 74 -13.01 -8.45 1.98
N SER A 75 -13.54 -7.23 2.11
CA SER A 75 -12.73 -6.02 2.21
C SER A 75 -12.77 -5.58 3.67
N GLY A 76 -11.65 -5.67 4.39
CA GLY A 76 -11.55 -5.38 5.83
C GLY A 76 -11.86 -3.93 6.25
N VAL A 77 -12.65 -3.19 5.46
CA VAL A 77 -13.00 -1.79 5.67
C VAL A 77 -14.52 -1.66 5.67
N GLU A 78 -15.09 -1.36 6.84
CA GLU A 78 -16.54 -1.26 7.04
C GLU A 78 -17.12 0.02 6.39
N PRO A 79 -18.21 -0.06 5.59
CA PRO A 79 -18.84 1.11 5.02
C PRO A 79 -19.21 2.18 6.06
N GLY A 80 -18.96 3.45 5.73
CA GLY A 80 -19.25 4.59 6.62
C GLY A 80 -18.17 4.88 7.67
N THR A 81 -17.09 4.10 7.71
CA THR A 81 -15.89 4.42 8.49
C THR A 81 -15.00 5.45 7.77
N PRO A 82 -14.16 6.20 8.50
CA PRO A 82 -13.14 7.05 7.88
C PRO A 82 -12.18 6.28 6.97
N GLU A 83 -11.87 5.03 7.28
CA GLU A 83 -11.04 4.14 6.46
C GLU A 83 -11.72 3.83 5.12
N PHE A 84 -13.04 3.64 5.15
CA PHE A 84 -13.82 3.47 3.93
C PHE A 84 -13.77 4.72 3.06
N ALA A 85 -13.90 5.91 3.67
CA ALA A 85 -13.80 7.17 2.96
C ALA A 85 -12.40 7.38 2.34
N ALA A 86 -11.35 6.95 3.02
CA ALA A 86 -9.98 7.00 2.50
C ALA A 86 -9.81 6.07 1.29
N LEU A 87 -10.21 4.79 1.40
CA LEU A 87 -10.18 3.83 0.29
C LEU A 87 -11.00 4.34 -0.90
N MET A 88 -12.19 4.88 -0.64
CA MET A 88 -13.02 5.51 -1.66
C MET A 88 -12.30 6.62 -2.43
N ALA A 89 -11.55 7.47 -1.72
CA ALA A 89 -10.77 8.53 -2.33
C ALA A 89 -9.58 7.98 -3.14
N HIS A 90 -8.90 6.94 -2.65
CA HIS A 90 -7.84 6.23 -3.36
C HIS A 90 -8.32 5.72 -4.72
N GLU A 91 -9.40 4.94 -4.71
CA GLU A 91 -9.91 4.31 -5.93
C GLU A 91 -10.53 5.34 -6.89
N SER A 92 -11.21 6.36 -6.36
CA SER A 92 -11.72 7.47 -7.18
C SER A 92 -10.59 8.28 -7.83
N PHE A 93 -9.43 8.36 -7.17
CA PHE A 93 -8.28 9.08 -7.70
C PHE A 93 -7.65 8.37 -8.90
N HIS A 94 -7.67 7.03 -8.96
CA HIS A 94 -7.23 6.31 -10.16
C HIS A 94 -8.01 6.70 -11.42
N ARG A 95 -9.28 7.08 -11.30
CA ARG A 95 -10.05 7.63 -12.42
C ARG A 95 -9.51 8.98 -12.87
N TYR A 96 -9.25 9.87 -11.91
CA TYR A 96 -8.62 11.15 -12.20
C TYR A 96 -7.28 10.96 -12.92
N GLN A 97 -6.46 10.02 -12.46
CA GLN A 97 -5.20 9.67 -13.12
C GLN A 97 -5.44 9.19 -14.54
N PHE A 98 -6.34 8.23 -14.77
CA PHE A 98 -6.65 7.72 -16.10
C PHE A 98 -7.10 8.82 -17.09
N ASP A 99 -7.91 9.77 -16.62
CA ASP A 99 -8.45 10.83 -17.48
C ASP A 99 -7.47 11.99 -17.74
N ASN A 100 -6.53 12.24 -16.83
CA ASN A 100 -5.73 13.47 -16.85
C ASN A 100 -4.22 13.22 -16.98
N TRP A 101 -3.72 12.02 -16.71
CA TRP A 101 -2.30 11.75 -16.71
C TRP A 101 -1.85 11.21 -18.05
N SER A 102 -0.61 11.55 -18.42
CA SER A 102 -0.02 10.96 -19.62
C SER A 102 0.03 9.43 -19.47
N PRO A 103 -0.47 8.67 -20.47
CA PRO A 103 -0.50 7.22 -20.42
C PRO A 103 0.93 6.67 -20.32
N ASP A 104 1.08 5.62 -19.53
CA ASP A 104 2.33 4.90 -19.34
C ASP A 104 2.09 3.43 -19.71
N ASP A 105 2.90 2.89 -20.61
CA ASP A 105 2.74 1.53 -21.15
C ASP A 105 3.48 0.47 -20.34
N ARG A 106 4.23 0.89 -19.31
CA ARG A 106 4.88 -0.01 -18.37
C ARG A 106 3.81 -0.73 -17.56
N VAL A 107 3.91 -2.06 -17.51
CA VAL A 107 3.03 -2.91 -16.73
C VAL A 107 3.84 -3.49 -15.58
N GLN A 108 3.20 -3.62 -14.43
CA GLN A 108 3.80 -4.23 -13.28
C GLN A 108 4.20 -5.69 -13.57
N ASP A 109 5.39 -6.08 -13.08
CA ASP A 109 5.94 -7.41 -13.25
C ASP A 109 6.52 -7.91 -11.92
N ILE A 110 5.64 -8.45 -11.07
CA ILE A 110 6.04 -9.06 -9.78
C ILE A 110 6.99 -10.23 -10.03
N ASP A 111 6.73 -11.02 -11.08
CA ASP A 111 7.52 -12.22 -11.35
C ASP A 111 8.94 -11.89 -11.82
N GLY A 112 9.08 -10.81 -12.59
CA GLY A 112 10.38 -10.33 -13.04
C GLY A 112 11.17 -9.55 -11.99
N TYR A 113 10.57 -9.07 -10.90
CA TYR A 113 11.27 -8.20 -9.93
C TYR A 113 12.62 -8.79 -9.45
N ASP A 114 13.67 -7.95 -9.30
CA ASP A 114 14.98 -8.40 -8.86
C ASP A 114 14.99 -8.69 -7.35
N PHE A 115 14.71 -9.94 -6.98
CA PHE A 115 14.81 -10.42 -5.59
C PHE A 115 16.23 -10.78 -5.16
N SER A 116 17.28 -10.38 -5.90
CA SER A 116 18.65 -10.60 -5.44
C SER A 116 18.94 -9.83 -4.16
N ALA A 117 19.74 -10.43 -3.27
CA ALA A 117 20.12 -9.83 -2.00
C ALA A 117 20.68 -8.41 -2.16
N ALA A 118 21.45 -8.16 -3.22
CA ALA A 118 22.02 -6.84 -3.47
C ALA A 118 20.97 -5.78 -3.91
N ASN A 119 19.87 -6.16 -4.59
CA ASN A 119 18.78 -5.19 -4.81
C ASN A 119 17.96 -4.99 -3.54
N LEU A 120 17.63 -6.08 -2.83
CA LEU A 120 16.86 -6.01 -1.60
C LEU A 120 17.56 -5.19 -0.51
N GLU A 121 18.89 -5.28 -0.38
CA GLU A 121 19.68 -4.44 0.53
C GLU A 121 19.49 -2.95 0.22
N LEU A 122 19.52 -2.57 -1.06
CA LEU A 122 19.30 -1.18 -1.48
C LEU A 122 17.85 -0.73 -1.26
N VAL A 123 16.87 -1.62 -1.43
CA VAL A 123 15.45 -1.32 -1.12
C VAL A 123 15.27 -1.08 0.37
N LEU A 124 15.84 -1.94 1.21
CA LEU A 124 15.75 -1.77 2.67
C LEU A 124 16.48 -0.50 3.11
N LEU A 125 17.61 -0.17 2.47
CA LEU A 125 18.32 1.08 2.70
C LEU A 125 17.45 2.30 2.32
N GLU A 126 16.75 2.26 1.18
CA GLU A 126 15.78 3.30 0.82
C GLU A 126 14.71 3.47 1.90
N ASN A 127 14.15 2.37 2.42
CA ASN A 127 13.15 2.42 3.49
C ASN A 127 13.71 3.08 4.76
N ARG A 128 14.90 2.68 5.23
CA ARG A 128 15.55 3.30 6.41
C ARG A 128 15.79 4.80 6.21
N ILE A 129 16.22 5.21 5.01
CA ILE A 129 16.41 6.62 4.68
C ILE A 129 15.08 7.38 4.71
N LEU A 130 14.00 6.81 4.17
CA LEU A 130 12.66 7.44 4.20
C LEU A 130 12.14 7.59 5.63
N ILE A 131 12.39 6.59 6.48
CA ILE A 131 12.05 6.64 7.91
C ILE A 131 12.84 7.78 8.60
N ALA A 132 14.16 7.82 8.40
CA ALA A 132 15.02 8.88 8.95
C ALA A 132 14.62 10.28 8.44
N ALA A 133 14.31 10.41 7.15
CA ALA A 133 13.80 11.65 6.55
C ALA A 133 12.48 12.10 7.19
N TYR A 134 11.62 11.15 7.56
CA TYR A 134 10.37 11.47 8.22
C TYR A 134 10.60 11.92 9.67
N GLU A 135 11.50 11.28 10.40
CA GLU A 135 11.82 11.61 11.80
C GLU A 135 12.67 12.88 11.95
N ALA A 136 13.30 13.34 10.87
CA ALA A 136 14.10 14.56 10.82
C ALA A 136 13.33 15.79 11.35
N GLY A 137 13.97 16.52 12.26
CA GLY A 137 13.38 17.68 12.94
C GLY A 137 13.50 18.98 12.14
N THR A 138 14.36 19.02 11.11
CA THR A 138 14.64 20.23 10.33
C THR A 138 14.61 19.98 8.83
N VAL A 139 14.30 21.03 8.06
CA VAL A 139 14.33 20.99 6.59
C VAL A 139 15.71 20.58 6.06
N SER A 140 16.80 21.02 6.71
CA SER A 140 18.16 20.66 6.28
C SER A 140 18.45 19.17 6.45
N GLU A 141 17.92 18.53 7.49
CA GLU A 141 18.05 17.08 7.69
C GLU A 141 17.20 16.31 6.67
N ILE A 142 15.96 16.78 6.41
CA ILE A 142 15.11 16.20 5.36
C ILE A 142 15.81 16.28 3.99
N GLU A 143 16.39 17.43 3.63
CA GLU A 143 17.14 17.58 2.39
C GLU A 143 18.37 16.65 2.34
N HIS A 144 19.03 16.43 3.48
CA HIS A 144 20.15 15.50 3.57
C HIS A 144 19.72 14.06 3.25
N PHE A 145 18.69 13.55 3.92
CA PHE A 145 18.16 12.20 3.70
C PHE A 145 17.53 12.04 2.30
N ALA A 146 16.81 13.04 1.80
CA ALA A 146 16.24 13.03 0.45
C ALA A 146 17.32 12.91 -0.63
N ARG A 147 18.48 13.56 -0.44
CA ARG A 147 19.63 13.37 -1.34
C ARG A 147 20.25 11.97 -1.24
N GLN A 148 20.33 11.39 -0.03
CA GLN A 148 20.79 10.00 0.14
C GLN A 148 19.84 9.03 -0.56
N PHE A 149 18.52 9.20 -0.41
CA PHE A 149 17.52 8.40 -1.12
C PHE A 149 17.73 8.49 -2.63
N ALA A 150 17.86 9.71 -3.18
CA ALA A 150 18.11 9.90 -4.61
C ALA A 150 19.42 9.23 -5.08
N ALA A 151 20.45 9.19 -4.24
CA ALA A 151 21.70 8.49 -4.51
C ALA A 151 21.51 6.97 -4.60
N VAL A 152 20.80 6.39 -3.64
CA VAL A 152 20.52 4.94 -3.59
C VAL A 152 19.59 4.54 -4.74
N ARG A 153 18.51 5.27 -4.99
CA ARG A 153 17.59 5.05 -6.12
C ARG A 153 18.33 5.06 -7.46
N ARG A 154 19.22 6.03 -7.66
CA ARG A 154 20.07 6.09 -8.85
C ARG A 154 20.97 4.85 -8.97
N ALA A 155 21.60 4.42 -7.89
CA ALA A 155 22.44 3.23 -7.91
C ALA A 155 21.63 1.95 -8.23
N ARG A 156 20.38 1.86 -7.76
CA ARG A 156 19.45 0.79 -8.13
C ARG A 156 19.08 0.81 -9.61
N HIS A 157 18.79 1.97 -10.19
CA HIS A 157 18.57 2.10 -11.64
C HIS A 157 19.76 1.70 -12.50
N GLU A 158 20.97 2.08 -12.08
CA GLU A 158 22.21 1.70 -12.76
C GLU A 158 22.44 0.18 -12.72
N ARG A 159 21.85 -0.52 -11.73
CA ARG A 159 21.91 -1.97 -11.56
C ARG A 159 20.80 -2.71 -12.31
N ASP A 160 19.56 -2.28 -12.15
CA ASP A 160 18.38 -2.85 -12.81
C ASP A 160 17.47 -1.71 -13.29
N SER A 161 17.39 -1.54 -14.61
CA SER A 161 16.52 -0.54 -15.25
C SER A 161 15.03 -0.74 -14.96
N ARG A 162 14.62 -1.93 -14.50
CA ARG A 162 13.23 -2.21 -14.08
C ARG A 162 12.88 -1.58 -12.74
N THR A 163 13.84 -0.98 -12.03
CA THR A 163 13.56 -0.06 -10.91
C THR A 163 12.62 1.08 -11.34
N SER A 164 12.54 1.39 -12.64
CA SER A 164 11.55 2.31 -13.20
C SER A 164 10.09 1.83 -13.04
N LEU A 165 9.84 0.54 -12.83
CA LEU A 165 8.52 0.02 -12.48
C LEU A 165 8.13 0.40 -11.06
N ASP A 166 9.09 0.45 -10.13
CA ASP A 166 8.86 0.97 -8.77
C ASP A 166 8.34 2.39 -8.84
N GLU A 167 9.00 3.24 -9.62
CA GLU A 167 8.67 4.66 -9.73
C GLU A 167 7.31 4.91 -10.38
N LEU A 168 6.91 4.04 -11.32
CA LEU A 168 5.57 4.07 -11.89
C LEU A 168 4.52 3.74 -10.83
N GLN A 169 4.73 2.69 -10.06
CA GLN A 169 3.79 2.27 -9.03
C GLN A 169 3.74 3.28 -7.88
N GLU A 170 4.87 3.86 -7.49
CA GLU A 170 4.94 4.98 -6.55
C GLU A 170 4.17 6.20 -7.08
N ARG A 171 4.24 6.47 -8.39
CA ARG A 171 3.45 7.51 -9.05
C ARG A 171 1.96 7.21 -9.01
N THR A 172 1.53 6.01 -9.37
CA THR A 172 0.10 5.65 -9.46
C THR A 172 -0.50 5.35 -8.08
N GLU A 173 -0.03 4.29 -7.42
CA GLU A 173 -0.55 3.82 -6.13
C GLU A 173 -0.08 4.68 -4.96
N GLY A 174 1.18 5.13 -5.00
CA GLY A 174 1.73 5.94 -3.92
C GLY A 174 1.11 7.34 -3.82
N SER A 175 0.68 7.93 -4.95
CA SER A 175 -0.04 9.21 -4.92
C SER A 175 -1.50 9.07 -4.49
N ALA A 176 -2.15 7.96 -4.84
CA ALA A 176 -3.48 7.63 -4.31
C ALA A 176 -3.41 7.40 -2.79
N ARG A 177 -2.41 6.63 -2.32
CA ARG A 177 -2.12 6.46 -0.88
C ARG A 177 -1.82 7.79 -0.22
N TYR A 178 -1.04 8.68 -0.83
CA TYR A 178 -0.77 10.02 -0.29
C TYR A 178 -2.05 10.82 0.00
N LEU A 179 -3.05 10.77 -0.90
CA LEU A 179 -4.35 11.40 -0.66
C LEU A 179 -5.10 10.80 0.53
N GLU A 180 -5.07 9.47 0.68
CA GLU A 180 -5.67 8.82 1.85
C GLU A 180 -5.10 9.38 3.15
N HIS A 181 -3.78 9.65 3.19
CA HIS A 181 -3.15 10.18 4.38
C HIS A 181 -3.49 11.66 4.64
N LEU A 182 -3.62 12.48 3.59
CA LEU A 182 -4.11 13.86 3.73
C LEU A 182 -5.54 13.89 4.29
N ILE A 183 -6.38 12.95 3.84
CA ILE A 183 -7.75 12.78 4.34
C ILE A 183 -7.72 12.26 5.77
N GLY A 184 -6.89 11.26 6.05
CA GLY A 184 -6.82 10.62 7.35
C GLY A 184 -6.31 11.53 8.46
N ASP A 185 -5.36 12.42 8.17
CA ASP A 185 -4.94 13.49 9.08
C ASP A 185 -6.09 14.46 9.40
N SER A 186 -6.98 14.72 8.43
CA SER A 186 -8.13 15.61 8.59
C SER A 186 -9.28 14.94 9.37
N LEU A 187 -9.47 13.63 9.18
CA LEU A 187 -10.54 12.84 9.79
C LEU A 187 -10.13 12.18 11.12
N GLY A 188 -8.84 12.16 11.46
CA GLY A 188 -8.31 11.52 12.67
C GLY A 188 -8.36 9.99 12.65
N ASN A 189 -8.15 9.37 11.49
CA ASN A 189 -8.24 7.92 11.30
C ASN A 189 -6.86 7.23 11.29
N VAL A 190 -6.79 5.92 10.98
CA VAL A 190 -5.50 5.19 10.94
C VAL A 190 -4.58 5.58 9.80
N TYR A 191 -5.03 6.30 8.78
CA TYR A 191 -4.19 6.82 7.69
C TYR A 191 -3.65 8.21 8.05
N THR A 192 -2.91 8.34 9.16
CA THR A 192 -2.20 9.61 9.45
C THR A 192 -0.89 9.68 8.69
N ALA A 193 -0.34 10.87 8.44
CA ALA A 193 1.00 11.02 7.87
C ALA A 193 2.07 10.28 8.70
N ARG A 194 1.86 10.17 10.01
CA ARG A 194 2.73 9.41 10.93
C ARG A 194 2.73 7.91 10.64
N ASN A 195 1.72 7.39 9.96
CA ASN A 195 1.62 5.98 9.64
C ASN A 195 2.21 5.60 8.28
N HIS A 196 2.57 6.57 7.40
CA HIS A 196 3.30 6.30 6.14
C HIS A 196 4.56 5.46 6.37
N THR A 197 5.36 5.89 7.35
CA THR A 197 6.63 5.23 7.67
C THR A 197 6.45 4.03 8.57
N ARG A 198 5.33 3.90 9.28
CA ARG A 198 5.04 2.68 10.05
C ARG A 198 4.83 1.47 9.17
N GLU A 199 4.24 1.65 7.99
CA GLU A 199 4.18 0.56 7.01
C GLU A 199 5.58 0.20 6.53
N LEU A 200 6.45 1.18 6.25
CA LEU A 200 7.86 0.92 5.90
C LEU A 200 8.63 0.22 7.05
N VAL A 201 8.42 0.64 8.30
CA VAL A 201 9.01 0.07 9.53
C VAL A 201 8.48 -1.33 9.81
N PHE A 202 7.18 -1.57 9.63
CA PHE A 202 6.55 -2.86 9.89
C PHE A 202 7.24 -3.98 9.10
N TYR A 203 7.72 -3.67 7.89
CA TYR A 203 8.44 -4.64 7.10
C TYR A 203 9.95 -4.73 7.41
N ASP A 204 10.59 -3.67 7.91
CA ASP A 204 11.96 -3.71 8.48
C ASP A 204 11.98 -4.57 9.77
N ASP A 205 10.97 -4.44 10.63
CA ASP A 205 10.78 -5.29 11.82
C ASP A 205 10.35 -6.73 11.47
N SER A 206 9.68 -6.93 10.32
CA SER A 206 9.29 -8.27 9.85
C SER A 206 10.49 -9.11 9.39
N LEU A 207 11.64 -8.47 9.10
CA LEU A 207 12.91 -9.14 8.79
C LEU A 207 13.37 -10.04 9.93
N ASP A 208 13.08 -9.64 11.18
CA ASP A 208 13.54 -10.30 12.39
C ASP A 208 12.54 -11.35 12.92
N ARG A 209 11.28 -11.29 12.48
CA ARG A 209 10.19 -12.05 13.11
C ARG A 209 9.90 -13.42 12.52
N GLY A 210 10.49 -13.82 11.39
CA GLY A 210 10.49 -15.20 10.86
C GLY A 210 9.13 -15.90 10.64
N ALA A 211 8.00 -15.31 11.05
CA ALA A 211 6.74 -16.02 11.29
C ALA A 211 5.67 -15.83 10.20
N THR A 212 5.90 -14.94 9.22
CA THR A 212 4.86 -14.60 8.20
C THR A 212 5.39 -14.36 6.79
N ALA A 213 6.70 -14.42 6.56
CA ALA A 213 7.30 -14.14 5.24
C ALA A 213 7.48 -15.44 4.44
N ASN A 214 6.40 -16.00 3.90
CA ASN A 214 6.52 -16.99 2.83
C ASN A 214 6.95 -16.31 1.51
N ALA A 215 7.42 -17.10 0.54
CA ALA A 215 7.86 -16.60 -0.75
C ALA A 215 6.82 -15.68 -1.42
N GLY A 216 5.53 -16.05 -1.35
CA GLY A 216 4.43 -15.26 -1.90
C GLY A 216 4.31 -13.87 -1.27
N GLY A 217 4.37 -13.78 0.06
CA GLY A 217 4.31 -12.52 0.80
C GLY A 217 5.49 -11.60 0.50
N ILE A 218 6.71 -12.14 0.44
CA ILE A 218 7.91 -11.37 0.08
C ILE A 218 7.79 -10.85 -1.35
N ARG A 219 7.38 -11.71 -2.29
CA ARG A 219 7.23 -11.32 -3.69
C ARG A 219 6.16 -10.26 -3.88
N SER A 220 5.01 -10.45 -3.24
CA SER A 220 3.92 -9.47 -3.24
C SER A 220 4.35 -8.15 -2.60
N PHE A 221 5.10 -8.15 -1.51
CA PHE A 221 5.51 -6.91 -0.87
C PHE A 221 6.51 -6.12 -1.71
N PHE A 222 7.65 -6.73 -2.06
CA PHE A 222 8.72 -6.01 -2.76
C PHE A 222 8.39 -5.74 -4.23
N GLY A 223 7.61 -6.61 -4.87
CA GLY A 223 7.18 -6.47 -6.25
C GLY A 223 5.88 -5.68 -6.44
N PHE A 224 5.14 -5.34 -5.37
CA PHE A 224 3.90 -4.56 -5.44
C PHE A 224 3.64 -3.66 -4.21
N GLY A 225 3.48 -4.26 -3.03
CA GLY A 225 2.91 -3.58 -1.87
C GLY A 225 3.70 -2.37 -1.37
N ARG A 226 5.03 -2.43 -1.42
CA ARG A 226 5.89 -1.35 -0.89
C ARG A 226 5.71 0.00 -1.60
N PHE A 227 5.22 0.00 -2.85
CA PHE A 227 5.12 1.20 -3.68
C PHE A 227 4.08 2.20 -3.15
N TYR A 228 3.04 1.69 -2.47
CA TYR A 228 2.04 2.51 -1.80
C TYR A 228 2.71 3.41 -0.74
N SER A 229 3.41 2.78 0.21
CA SER A 229 3.99 3.49 1.36
C SER A 229 5.20 4.34 0.95
N SER A 230 6.06 3.83 0.06
CA SER A 230 7.24 4.56 -0.41
C SER A 230 6.86 5.76 -1.27
N GLY A 231 5.93 5.62 -2.22
CA GLY A 231 5.46 6.73 -3.04
C GLY A 231 4.76 7.81 -2.21
N ALA A 232 3.90 7.41 -1.26
CA ALA A 232 3.26 8.35 -0.35
C ALA A 232 4.27 9.09 0.54
N SER A 233 5.29 8.37 1.03
CA SER A 233 6.38 8.96 1.81
C SER A 233 7.15 10.00 1.00
N LEU A 234 7.50 9.70 -0.26
CA LEU A 234 8.21 10.64 -1.14
C LEU A 234 7.42 11.94 -1.37
N LEU A 235 6.11 11.83 -1.58
CA LEU A 235 5.23 12.99 -1.75
C LEU A 235 5.09 13.80 -0.46
N SER A 236 5.00 13.15 0.70
CA SER A 236 5.03 13.81 2.00
C SER A 236 6.36 14.57 2.25
N LEU A 237 7.50 14.01 1.82
CA LEU A 237 8.79 14.70 1.90
C LEU A 237 8.82 15.94 1.00
N LEU A 238 8.26 15.88 -0.21
CA LEU A 238 8.15 17.04 -1.10
C LEU A 238 7.35 18.18 -0.45
N ASP A 239 6.22 17.86 0.17
CA ASP A 239 5.39 18.83 0.90
C ASP A 239 6.18 19.47 2.07
N ARG A 240 6.87 18.65 2.88
CA ARG A 240 7.73 19.14 3.97
C ARG A 240 8.92 19.96 3.51
N LEU A 241 9.39 19.75 2.28
CA LEU A 241 10.42 20.55 1.61
C LEU A 241 9.86 21.84 0.98
N GLY A 242 8.57 22.12 1.16
CA GLY A 242 7.89 23.32 0.70
C GLY A 242 7.53 23.31 -0.78
N VAL A 243 7.49 22.13 -1.42
CA VAL A 243 6.98 22.02 -2.79
C VAL A 243 5.46 22.08 -2.73
N SER A 244 4.85 22.98 -3.50
CA SER A 244 3.40 23.15 -3.44
C SER A 244 2.68 21.92 -4.01
N VAL A 245 1.52 21.59 -3.45
CA VAL A 245 0.70 20.46 -3.94
C VAL A 245 0.35 20.61 -5.43
N THR A 246 0.21 21.84 -5.92
CA THR A 246 -0.03 22.14 -7.34
C THR A 246 1.16 21.75 -8.21
N ASP A 247 2.39 22.07 -7.77
CA ASP A 247 3.61 21.72 -8.50
C ASP A 247 3.83 20.20 -8.51
N ILE A 248 3.57 19.53 -7.37
CA ILE A 248 3.59 18.07 -7.26
C ILE A 248 2.58 17.46 -8.25
N ALA A 249 1.32 17.89 -8.21
CA ALA A 249 0.26 17.37 -9.05
C ALA A 249 0.55 17.57 -10.55
N SER A 250 1.05 18.75 -10.95
CA SER A 250 1.45 19.04 -12.34
C SER A 250 2.58 18.11 -12.79
N GLY A 251 3.61 17.94 -11.96
CA GLY A 251 4.72 17.03 -12.26
C GLY A 251 4.26 15.59 -12.48
N LEU A 252 3.39 15.08 -11.60
CA LEU A 252 2.83 13.72 -11.71
C LEU A 252 1.96 13.55 -12.97
N GLN A 253 1.15 14.56 -13.33
CA GLN A 253 0.34 14.56 -14.55
C GLN A 253 1.20 14.50 -15.82
N ASP A 254 2.30 15.26 -15.81
CA ASP A 254 3.27 15.34 -16.91
C ASP A 254 4.20 14.12 -17.01
N GLY A 255 4.02 13.11 -16.15
CA GLY A 255 4.75 11.84 -16.21
C GLY A 255 5.92 11.72 -15.24
N SER A 256 6.25 12.76 -14.48
CA SER A 256 7.30 12.66 -13.45
C SER A 256 6.84 11.74 -12.32
N THR A 257 7.78 11.03 -11.74
CA THR A 257 7.56 10.13 -10.60
C THR A 257 7.92 10.85 -9.29
N PRO A 258 7.41 10.39 -8.13
CA PRO A 258 7.75 11.00 -6.84
C PRO A 258 9.27 11.06 -6.59
N ALA A 259 10.00 10.01 -6.97
CA ALA A 259 11.45 9.95 -6.85
C ALA A 259 12.16 11.00 -7.72
N GLU A 260 11.71 11.19 -8.97
CA GLU A 260 12.26 12.21 -9.87
C GLU A 260 11.98 13.62 -9.37
N LEU A 261 10.76 13.89 -8.90
CA LEU A 261 10.40 15.18 -8.32
C LEU A 261 11.26 15.49 -7.08
N LEU A 262 11.49 14.50 -6.23
CA LEU A 262 12.36 14.66 -5.06
C LEU A 262 13.81 14.94 -5.46
N ALA A 263 14.35 14.17 -6.43
CA ALA A 263 15.69 14.38 -6.96
C ALA A 263 15.86 15.78 -7.59
N GLN A 264 14.85 16.27 -8.32
CA GLN A 264 14.82 17.63 -8.85
C GLN A 264 14.83 18.68 -7.74
N ARG A 265 14.03 18.48 -6.68
CA ARG A 265 13.93 19.41 -5.54
C ARG A 265 15.23 19.52 -4.75
N VAL A 266 15.95 18.42 -4.56
CA VAL A 266 17.23 18.46 -3.83
C VAL A 266 18.42 18.77 -4.73
N GLY A 267 18.30 18.58 -6.04
CA GLY A 267 19.37 18.82 -7.00
C GLY A 267 20.44 17.71 -7.00
N PRO A 268 21.64 17.97 -7.55
CA PRO A 268 22.61 16.92 -7.82
C PRO A 268 23.08 16.21 -6.54
N VAL A 269 23.17 14.89 -6.63
CA VAL A 269 23.78 14.01 -5.63
C VAL A 269 25.30 14.16 -5.72
N ASP A 270 25.94 14.52 -4.61
CA ASP A 270 27.40 14.62 -4.53
C ASP A 270 28.05 13.24 -4.34
N LYS A 271 29.32 13.09 -4.72
CA LYS A 271 30.12 11.87 -4.51
C LYS A 271 30.26 11.50 -3.03
N SER A 272 30.15 12.47 -2.12
CA SER A 272 30.10 12.22 -0.67
C SER A 272 28.89 11.39 -0.24
N GLN A 273 27.90 11.22 -1.13
CA GLN A 273 26.71 10.40 -0.95
C GLN A 273 26.80 9.10 -1.74
N SER A 274 27.98 8.50 -1.80
CA SER A 274 28.12 7.13 -2.32
C SER A 274 27.34 6.15 -1.45
N VAL A 275 26.76 5.12 -2.07
CA VAL A 275 25.99 4.08 -1.36
C VAL A 275 26.76 3.48 -0.17
N SER A 276 28.08 3.27 -0.29
CA SER A 276 28.90 2.75 0.82
C SER A 276 28.97 3.68 2.03
N VAL A 277 28.97 4.99 1.82
CA VAL A 277 28.95 5.98 2.92
C VAL A 277 27.58 5.96 3.57
N ILE A 278 26.51 5.90 2.77
CA ILE A 278 25.13 5.85 3.24
C ILE A 278 24.88 4.56 4.05
N LEU A 279 25.37 3.41 3.58
CA LEU A 279 25.31 2.15 4.34
C LEU A 279 26.04 2.26 5.68
N THR A 280 27.20 2.91 5.74
CA THR A 280 27.91 3.10 7.01
C THR A 280 27.12 3.94 8.01
N GLU A 281 26.27 4.85 7.52
CA GLU A 281 25.43 5.72 8.35
C GLU A 281 24.15 5.01 8.83
N HIS A 282 23.48 4.29 7.93
CA HIS A 282 22.15 3.69 8.17
C HIS A 282 22.18 2.20 8.52
N ASP A 283 23.32 1.54 8.35
CA ASP A 283 23.52 0.12 8.62
C ASP A 283 24.95 -0.16 9.11
N PRO A 284 25.40 0.46 10.21
CA PRO A 284 26.78 0.33 10.69
C PRO A 284 27.15 -1.11 11.09
N ASP A 285 26.15 -1.92 11.43
CA ASP A 285 26.31 -3.31 11.88
C ASP A 285 26.14 -4.34 10.73
N GLY A 286 25.79 -3.89 9.52
CA GLY A 286 25.63 -4.76 8.36
C GLY A 286 24.40 -5.66 8.40
N GLU A 287 23.35 -5.25 9.12
CA GLU A 287 22.12 -6.02 9.30
C GLU A 287 21.28 -6.06 8.02
N LEU A 288 21.31 -4.99 7.20
CA LEU A 288 20.57 -4.96 5.94
C LEU A 288 21.10 -6.00 4.96
N ALA A 289 22.42 -6.17 4.88
CA ALA A 289 23.03 -7.19 4.02
C ALA A 289 22.59 -8.61 4.43
N ALA A 290 22.54 -8.89 5.74
CA ALA A 290 22.09 -10.16 6.27
C ALA A 290 20.59 -10.40 6.04
N GLY A 291 19.75 -9.40 6.35
CA GLY A 291 18.30 -9.46 6.13
C GLY A 291 17.95 -9.63 4.65
N ALA A 292 18.63 -8.89 3.76
CA ALA A 292 18.43 -9.01 2.32
C ALA A 292 18.83 -10.38 1.76
N ALA A 293 19.90 -10.98 2.28
CA ALA A 293 20.30 -12.35 1.92
C ALA A 293 19.25 -13.38 2.36
N ASN A 294 18.69 -13.22 3.56
CA ASN A 294 17.61 -14.07 4.05
C ASN A 294 16.35 -13.95 3.18
N LEU A 295 15.88 -12.72 2.91
CA LEU A 295 14.73 -12.45 2.06
C LEU A 295 14.92 -12.99 0.64
N ALA A 296 16.10 -12.81 0.06
CA ALA A 296 16.42 -13.34 -1.27
C ALA A 296 16.34 -14.87 -1.30
N GLY A 297 16.79 -15.54 -0.23
CA GLY A 297 16.63 -16.99 -0.08
C GLY A 297 15.16 -17.40 -0.04
N LEU A 298 14.37 -16.80 0.85
CA LEU A 298 12.95 -17.08 1.02
C LEU A 298 12.12 -16.77 -0.24
N ALA A 299 12.45 -15.70 -0.98
CA ALA A 299 11.77 -15.36 -2.23
C ALA A 299 11.94 -16.41 -3.34
N LEU A 300 12.99 -17.24 -3.25
CA LEU A 300 13.30 -18.31 -4.20
C LEU A 300 12.75 -19.68 -3.77
N GLU A 301 12.23 -19.82 -2.56
CA GLU A 301 11.64 -21.08 -2.11
C GLU A 301 10.36 -21.36 -2.91
N GLU A 302 10.46 -22.31 -3.85
CA GLU A 302 9.36 -22.75 -4.71
C GLU A 302 8.28 -23.46 -3.87
N GLY A 303 7.37 -22.67 -3.32
CA GLY A 303 6.06 -23.07 -2.88
C GLY A 303 5.06 -22.12 -3.50
N SER A 304 4.48 -22.52 -4.63
CA SER A 304 3.38 -21.83 -5.30
C SER A 304 2.19 -21.64 -4.34
N THR A 305 2.23 -20.61 -3.50
CA THR A 305 1.00 -19.96 -3.10
C THR A 305 0.69 -19.03 -4.24
N ASP A 306 -0.30 -19.45 -5.04
CA ASP A 306 -1.19 -18.58 -5.79
C ASP A 306 -1.08 -17.16 -5.22
N LEU A 307 -0.47 -16.24 -5.99
CA LEU A 307 -0.49 -14.82 -5.67
C LEU A 307 -1.96 -14.49 -5.68
N GLY A 308 -2.62 -14.64 -4.53
CA GLY A 308 -4.04 -14.42 -4.41
C GLY A 308 -4.24 -13.00 -4.87
N THR A 309 -4.70 -12.82 -6.10
CA THR A 309 -5.07 -11.56 -6.74
C THR A 309 -6.23 -10.86 -6.02
N ASN A 310 -6.53 -11.33 -4.80
CA ASN A 310 -7.63 -11.00 -3.92
C ASN A 310 -7.23 -11.10 -2.45
N ALA A 311 -5.93 -11.09 -2.08
CA ALA A 311 -5.56 -10.91 -0.69
C ALA A 311 -5.61 -9.41 -0.39
N PRO A 312 -6.66 -8.88 0.26
CA PRO A 312 -6.68 -7.49 0.69
C PRO A 312 -5.45 -7.24 1.56
N ALA A 313 -4.84 -6.06 1.40
CA ALA A 313 -3.79 -5.58 2.28
C ALA A 313 -4.21 -5.84 3.75
N GLY A 314 -3.47 -6.72 4.43
CA GLY A 314 -3.72 -7.07 5.84
C GLY A 314 -4.40 -8.42 6.13
N THR A 315 -4.64 -9.29 5.15
CA THR A 315 -5.06 -10.67 5.46
C THR A 315 -3.86 -11.53 5.86
N PHE A 316 -3.66 -11.67 7.17
CA PHE A 316 -2.69 -12.60 7.75
C PHE A 316 -3.14 -14.04 7.46
N GLY A 317 -2.34 -14.80 6.71
CA GLY A 317 -2.56 -16.23 6.54
C GLY A 317 -2.27 -16.95 7.87
N VAL A 318 -3.30 -17.25 8.64
CA VAL A 318 -3.20 -18.08 9.85
C VAL A 318 -3.43 -19.54 9.46
N SER A 319 -2.46 -20.41 9.72
CA SER A 319 -2.58 -21.87 9.48
C SER A 319 -3.56 -22.54 10.46
N ASP A 320 -4.09 -23.71 10.10
CA ASP A 320 -5.00 -24.48 10.97
C ASP A 320 -4.38 -24.78 12.36
N ASP A 321 -3.07 -25.01 12.42
CA ASP A 321 -2.35 -25.25 13.68
C ASP A 321 -2.24 -23.98 14.53
N GLN A 322 -2.05 -22.82 13.90
CA GLN A 322 -2.06 -21.53 14.59
C GLN A 322 -3.47 -21.19 15.09
N ILE A 323 -4.52 -21.48 14.31
CA ILE A 323 -5.92 -21.35 14.75
C ILE A 323 -6.18 -22.25 15.96
N ALA A 324 -5.76 -23.52 15.90
CA ALA A 324 -5.91 -24.47 17.00
C ALA A 324 -5.17 -23.99 18.27
N CYS A 325 -3.96 -23.44 18.13
CA CYS A 325 -3.19 -22.88 19.24
C CYS A 325 -3.88 -21.68 19.90
N LEU A 326 -4.47 -20.78 19.10
CA LEU A 326 -5.23 -19.62 19.58
C LEU A 326 -6.46 -20.07 20.37
N ILE A 327 -7.23 -21.02 19.84
CA ILE A 327 -8.40 -21.61 20.51
C ILE A 327 -7.98 -22.25 21.85
N GLU A 328 -6.90 -23.04 21.87
CA GLU A 328 -6.39 -23.71 23.07
C GLU A 328 -6.04 -22.70 24.18
N ARG A 329 -5.56 -21.51 23.79
CA ARG A 329 -5.19 -20.42 24.71
C ARG A 329 -6.34 -19.46 25.01
N GLY A 330 -7.56 -19.82 24.62
CA GLY A 330 -8.77 -19.10 24.99
C GLY A 330 -9.05 -17.84 24.17
N VAL A 331 -8.44 -17.70 22.99
CA VAL A 331 -8.79 -16.66 22.03
C VAL A 331 -10.10 -17.06 21.33
N ASP A 332 -11.10 -16.18 21.38
CA ASP A 332 -12.33 -16.37 20.64
C ASP A 332 -12.14 -15.97 19.18
N ILE A 333 -11.87 -16.95 18.34
CA ILE A 333 -11.67 -16.75 16.89
C ILE A 333 -12.97 -16.46 16.14
N ASN A 334 -14.14 -16.60 16.78
CA ASN A 334 -15.44 -16.31 16.16
C ASN A 334 -15.94 -14.90 16.52
N ALA A 335 -15.16 -14.12 17.27
CA ALA A 335 -15.49 -12.75 17.57
C ALA A 335 -15.32 -11.87 16.33
N ASP A 336 -16.23 -10.91 16.13
CA ASP A 336 -16.15 -9.91 15.06
C ASP A 336 -14.84 -9.10 15.10
N ASN A 337 -14.21 -9.01 16.28
CA ASN A 337 -12.88 -8.46 16.49
C ASN A 337 -12.05 -9.42 17.37
N ILE A 338 -11.05 -10.06 16.77
CA ILE A 338 -10.16 -10.98 17.48
C ILE A 338 -9.05 -10.17 18.16
N THR A 339 -9.11 -10.08 19.49
CA THR A 339 -7.98 -9.56 20.28
C THR A 339 -7.10 -10.73 20.72
N VAL A 340 -5.86 -10.77 20.24
CA VAL A 340 -4.87 -11.78 20.67
C VAL A 340 -3.92 -11.14 21.68
N PRO A 341 -3.85 -11.63 22.94
CA PRO A 341 -2.84 -11.18 23.89
C PRO A 341 -1.42 -11.41 23.36
N ASP A 342 -0.51 -10.47 23.61
CA ASP A 342 0.87 -10.52 23.08
C ASP A 342 1.63 -11.81 23.43
N ASP A 343 1.38 -12.38 24.61
CA ASP A 343 2.00 -13.63 25.06
C ASP A 343 1.43 -14.86 24.34
N VAL A 344 0.13 -14.84 24.02
CA VAL A 344 -0.54 -15.86 23.21
C VAL A 344 -0.08 -15.77 21.77
N ALA A 345 -0.02 -14.57 21.19
CA ALA A 345 0.49 -14.34 19.84
C ALA A 345 1.93 -14.86 19.72
N ARG A 346 2.80 -14.51 20.68
CA ARG A 346 4.19 -14.99 20.69
C ARG A 346 4.29 -16.51 20.73
N THR A 347 3.39 -17.17 21.45
CA THR A 347 3.44 -18.63 21.58
C THR A 347 2.88 -19.33 20.35
N CYS A 348 1.78 -18.82 19.79
CA CYS A 348 1.10 -19.46 18.67
C CYS A 348 1.72 -19.17 17.31
N PHE A 349 2.40 -18.04 17.16
CA PHE A 349 2.98 -17.65 15.89
C PHE A 349 4.51 -17.86 15.81
N ASN A 350 5.20 -18.12 16.94
CA ASN A 350 6.67 -18.24 16.97
C ASN A 350 7.19 -19.57 17.54
N ASP A 351 6.44 -20.68 17.46
CA ASP A 351 6.96 -22.00 17.88
C ASP A 351 7.81 -22.63 16.75
N PRO A 352 9.15 -22.69 16.87
CA PRO A 352 10.00 -23.30 15.85
C PRO A 352 9.85 -24.83 15.77
N ASP A 353 9.15 -25.47 16.72
CA ASP A 353 8.91 -26.92 16.76
C ASP A 353 7.53 -27.32 16.21
N ALA A 354 6.69 -26.37 15.79
CA ALA A 354 5.44 -26.63 15.06
C ALA A 354 5.78 -26.97 13.59
N GLY A 355 6.33 -28.17 13.39
CA GLY A 355 6.77 -28.65 12.09
C GLY A 355 5.63 -28.80 11.08
N GLY A 356 5.68 -27.96 10.04
CA GLY A 356 5.08 -28.18 8.73
C GLY A 356 6.17 -28.39 7.69
#